data_AF-A0A1X1RIQ2-F1
#
_entry.id   AF-A0A1X1RIQ2-F1
#
_cell.length_a   1.000
_cell.length_b   1.000
_cell.length_c   1.000
_cell.angle_alpha   90.00
_cell.angle_beta   90.00
_cell.angle_gamma   90.00
#
_symmetry.space_group_name_H-M   'P 1'
#
loop_
_entity.id
_entity.type
_entity.pdbx_description
1 polymer ?
#
loop_
_entity_poly.entity_id
_entity_poly.type
_entity_poly.pdbx_seq_one_letter_code
_entity_poly.pdbx_strand_id
1 'polypeptide(L)'
;MPDALPTSRPVSRRSVLLGTGRGLLGLALVGVTAAACGTDKPAAPDTLLAPLAQARADAAMATAAAAALPALAAALTQIATEREAHARALADEIGRVAGTALPSTTTTTTTTAAEPSPPTRRDVVAALRSSAEAAADLAVDQSGYRAGLLGSIAAACTASYLVGLPEEPKP
;
A
#
# COMPACT_ATOMS: atom_id res chain seq x y z
N MET A 1 -7.99 52.56 21.26
CA MET A 1 -6.91 51.89 20.52
C MET A 1 -7.07 50.39 20.75
N PRO A 2 -7.32 49.56 19.73
CA PRO A 2 -7.35 48.11 19.90
C PRO A 2 -5.94 47.51 19.81
N ASP A 3 -5.62 46.64 20.77
CA ASP A 3 -4.41 45.81 20.85
C ASP A 3 -4.32 44.82 19.68
N ALA A 4 -3.13 44.70 19.10
CA ALA A 4 -2.81 43.72 18.07
C ALA A 4 -2.40 42.38 18.71
N LEU A 5 -3.10 41.30 18.36
CA LEU A 5 -2.73 39.94 18.78
C LEU A 5 -1.51 39.43 17.99
N PRO A 6 -0.61 38.65 18.60
CA PRO A 6 0.53 38.07 17.90
C PRO A 6 0.09 36.97 16.95
N THR A 7 0.41 37.13 15.66
CA THR A 7 0.23 36.09 14.64
C THR A 7 1.35 35.06 14.77
N SER A 8 1.03 33.89 15.30
CA SER A 8 1.95 32.75 15.33
C SER A 8 2.19 32.29 13.88
N ARG A 9 3.42 32.44 13.38
CA ARG A 9 3.82 31.93 12.07
C ARG A 9 4.05 30.42 12.15
N PRO A 10 3.40 29.59 11.32
CA PRO A 10 3.68 28.16 11.31
C PRO A 10 5.09 27.90 10.75
N VAL A 11 5.95 27.28 11.55
CA VAL A 11 7.28 26.83 11.11
C VAL A 11 7.11 25.64 10.16
N SER A 12 7.50 25.83 8.90
CA SER A 12 7.48 24.78 7.88
C SER A 12 8.57 23.75 8.15
N ARG A 13 8.16 22.50 8.39
CA ARG A 13 9.05 21.34 8.58
C ARG A 13 9.99 21.10 7.38
N ARG A 14 9.64 21.63 6.20
CA ARG A 14 10.45 21.53 4.97
C ARG A 14 11.71 22.40 5.01
N SER A 15 11.76 23.45 5.83
CA SER A 15 12.90 24.37 5.87
C SER A 15 14.06 23.86 6.71
N VAL A 16 13.85 22.83 7.53
CA VAL A 16 14.88 22.29 8.45
C VAL A 16 15.75 21.22 7.78
N LEU A 17 15.30 20.62 6.67
CA LEU A 17 16.00 19.52 6.00
C LEU A 17 16.81 19.94 4.75
N LEU A 18 16.80 21.22 4.36
CA LEU A 18 17.54 21.72 3.19
C LEU A 18 18.86 22.43 3.54
N GLY A 19 19.27 22.42 4.81
CA GLY A 19 20.48 23.07 5.28
C GLY A 19 21.45 22.09 5.91
N THR A 20 22.14 21.28 5.10
CA THR A 20 23.49 20.71 5.37
C THR A 20 23.89 19.82 4.19
N GLY A 21 25.00 20.15 3.51
CA GLY A 21 25.64 19.24 2.56
C GLY A 21 25.94 19.79 1.16
N ARG A 22 26.54 20.99 1.05
CA ARG A 22 27.35 21.35 -0.14
C ARG A 22 28.84 21.26 0.22
N GLY A 23 29.58 20.44 -0.53
CA GLY A 23 31.04 20.22 -0.44
C GLY A 23 31.36 18.76 -0.09
N LEU A 24 32.24 17.99 -0.74
CA LEU A 24 33.43 18.27 -1.56
C LEU A 24 33.75 17.06 -2.47
N LEU A 25 34.22 17.35 -3.69
CA LEU A 25 35.32 16.75 -4.46
C LEU A 25 35.80 15.30 -4.17
N GLY A 26 35.91 14.45 -5.20
CA GLY A 26 36.81 13.27 -5.18
C GLY A 26 36.57 12.21 -6.26
N LEU A 27 37.51 12.07 -7.19
CA LEU A 27 37.59 11.08 -8.27
C LEU A 27 38.13 9.71 -7.76
N ALA A 28 37.46 8.59 -8.07
CA ALA A 28 38.10 7.27 -8.10
C ALA A 28 37.35 6.31 -9.05
N LEU A 29 37.98 5.99 -10.18
CA LEU A 29 37.65 4.82 -11.00
C LEU A 29 38.05 3.56 -10.21
N VAL A 30 37.07 2.71 -9.87
CA VAL A 30 37.33 1.35 -9.38
C VAL A 30 36.81 0.38 -10.43
N GLY A 31 37.74 -0.44 -10.95
CA GLY A 31 37.51 -1.37 -12.04
C GLY A 31 36.53 -2.49 -11.70
N VAL A 32 35.62 -2.75 -12.63
CA VAL A 32 34.79 -3.95 -12.63
C VAL A 32 35.55 -5.03 -13.40
N THR A 33 36.11 -5.99 -12.67
CA THR A 33 36.43 -7.31 -13.21
C THR A 33 35.71 -8.36 -12.37
N ALA A 34 34.43 -8.56 -12.65
CA ALA A 34 33.71 -9.72 -12.16
C ALA A 34 33.69 -10.77 -13.28
N ALA A 35 34.48 -11.83 -13.09
CA ALA A 35 34.39 -13.05 -13.87
C ALA A 35 32.99 -13.65 -13.67
N ALA A 36 32.10 -13.44 -14.64
CA ALA A 36 30.76 -14.00 -14.62
C ALA A 36 30.77 -15.43 -15.21
N CYS A 37 31.26 -16.38 -14.41
CA CYS A 37 30.91 -17.79 -14.58
C CYS A 37 30.08 -18.20 -13.35
N GLY A 38 28.79 -17.86 -13.39
CA GLY A 38 27.81 -18.31 -12.41
C GLY A 38 26.52 -18.61 -13.14
N THR A 39 26.00 -19.82 -12.97
CA THR A 39 24.76 -20.30 -13.57
C THR A 39 23.60 -19.33 -13.29
N ASP A 40 23.06 -18.71 -14.34
CA ASP A 40 21.90 -17.80 -14.28
C ASP A 40 20.66 -18.52 -13.74
N LYS A 41 20.51 -18.55 -12.41
CA LYS A 41 19.21 -18.84 -11.79
C LYS A 41 18.42 -17.54 -11.78
N PRO A 42 17.21 -17.49 -12.36
CA PRO A 42 16.36 -16.31 -12.25
C PRO A 42 16.16 -15.93 -10.79
N ALA A 43 16.33 -14.65 -10.46
CA ALA A 43 16.04 -14.15 -9.13
C ALA A 43 14.59 -14.48 -8.76
N ALA A 44 14.37 -14.89 -7.52
CA ALA A 44 13.02 -15.12 -7.02
C ALA A 44 12.19 -13.83 -7.16
N PRO A 45 10.88 -13.93 -7.46
CA PRO A 45 10.02 -12.77 -7.56
C PRO A 45 9.95 -12.02 -6.22
N ASP A 46 9.73 -10.70 -6.28
CA ASP A 46 9.61 -9.88 -5.08
C ASP A 46 8.40 -10.33 -4.24
N THR A 47 8.63 -10.58 -2.95
CA THR A 47 7.63 -11.07 -2.00
C THR A 47 6.45 -10.11 -1.82
N LEU A 48 6.62 -8.80 -2.10
CA LEU A 48 5.54 -7.81 -1.98
C LEU A 48 4.55 -7.81 -3.15
N LEU A 49 4.82 -8.56 -4.23
CA LEU A 49 3.90 -8.66 -5.37
C LEU A 49 2.53 -9.25 -4.98
N ALA A 50 2.52 -10.25 -4.09
CA ALA A 50 1.27 -10.86 -3.62
C ALA A 50 0.43 -9.88 -2.77
N PRO A 51 0.96 -9.22 -1.73
CA PRO A 51 0.26 -8.14 -1.03
C PRO A 51 -0.25 -7.01 -1.93
N LEU A 52 0.50 -6.66 -2.97
CA LEU A 52 0.12 -5.63 -3.94
C LEU A 52 -1.09 -6.06 -4.78
N ALA A 53 -1.09 -7.29 -5.29
CA ALA A 53 -2.24 -7.85 -6.02
C ALA A 53 -3.47 -7.91 -5.11
N GLN A 54 -3.29 -8.38 -3.88
CA GLN A 54 -4.35 -8.46 -2.88
C GLN A 54 -4.95 -7.09 -2.56
N ALA A 55 -4.12 -6.06 -2.36
CA ALA A 55 -4.60 -4.70 -2.09
C ALA A 55 -5.45 -4.12 -3.23
N ARG A 56 -5.10 -4.42 -4.48
CA ARG A 56 -5.91 -4.02 -5.65
C ARG A 56 -7.23 -4.79 -5.72
N ALA A 57 -7.21 -6.09 -5.42
CA ALA A 57 -8.41 -6.91 -5.38
C ALA A 57 -9.38 -6.44 -4.29
N ASP A 58 -8.87 -6.16 -3.09
CA ASP A 58 -9.67 -5.63 -1.98
C ASP A 58 -10.30 -4.27 -2.33
N ALA A 59 -9.54 -3.38 -2.97
CA ALA A 59 -10.05 -2.06 -3.40
C ALA A 59 -11.19 -2.19 -4.43
N ALA A 60 -11.02 -3.09 -5.41
CA ALA A 60 -12.05 -3.36 -6.40
C ALA A 60 -13.31 -3.97 -5.77
N MET A 61 -13.15 -4.92 -4.84
CA MET A 61 -14.25 -5.53 -4.11
C MET A 61 -15.00 -4.49 -3.26
N ALA A 62 -14.28 -3.63 -2.52
CA ALA A 62 -14.88 -2.58 -1.71
C ALA A 62 -15.63 -1.55 -2.57
N THR A 63 -15.10 -1.20 -3.75
CA THR A 63 -15.77 -0.34 -4.73
C THR A 63 -17.07 -0.97 -5.24
N ALA A 64 -17.03 -2.25 -5.61
CA ALA A 64 -18.22 -2.98 -6.05
C ALA A 64 -19.26 -3.10 -4.93
N ALA A 65 -18.82 -3.36 -3.70
CA ALA A 65 -19.71 -3.43 -2.53
C ALA A 65 -20.34 -2.07 -2.22
N ALA A 66 -19.60 -0.96 -2.38
CA ALA A 66 -20.13 0.39 -2.18
C ALA A 66 -21.29 0.70 -3.14
N ALA A 67 -21.22 0.21 -4.38
CA ALA A 67 -22.30 0.33 -5.36
C ALA A 67 -23.52 -0.54 -5.00
N ALA A 68 -23.31 -1.70 -4.38
CA ALA A 68 -24.36 -2.65 -4.02
C ALA A 68 -25.03 -2.37 -2.66
N LEU A 69 -24.35 -1.67 -1.75
CA LEU A 69 -24.77 -1.46 -0.36
C LEU A 69 -24.83 0.04 -0.02
N PRO A 70 -25.88 0.77 -0.43
CA PRO A 70 -25.98 2.22 -0.25
C PRO A 70 -25.80 2.69 1.20
N ALA A 71 -26.28 1.91 2.18
CA ALA A 71 -26.15 2.21 3.61
C ALA A 71 -24.69 2.21 4.10
N LEU A 72 -23.78 1.51 3.41
CA LEU A 72 -22.36 1.39 3.74
C LEU A 72 -21.45 2.08 2.72
N ALA A 73 -22.01 2.71 1.67
CA ALA A 73 -21.27 3.19 0.51
C ALA A 73 -20.11 4.13 0.88
N ALA A 74 -20.33 5.05 1.82
CA ALA A 74 -19.28 5.98 2.28
C ALA A 74 -18.10 5.24 2.96
N ALA A 75 -18.40 4.31 3.87
CA ALA A 75 -17.38 3.52 4.56
C ALA A 75 -16.61 2.60 3.59
N LEU A 76 -17.32 1.95 2.67
CA LEU A 76 -16.72 1.07 1.66
C LEU A 76 -15.87 1.85 0.64
N THR A 77 -16.27 3.06 0.26
CA THR A 77 -15.46 3.95 -0.59
C THR A 77 -14.18 4.39 0.11
N GLN A 78 -14.25 4.68 1.41
CA GLN A 78 -13.06 4.99 2.21
C GLN A 78 -12.11 3.80 2.27
N ILE A 79 -12.63 2.60 2.51
CA ILE A 79 -11.83 1.35 2.50
C ILE A 79 -11.17 1.15 1.13
N ALA A 80 -11.91 1.32 0.03
CA ALA A 80 -11.34 1.22 -1.31
C ALA A 80 -10.16 2.19 -1.51
N THR A 81 -10.34 3.45 -1.12
CA THR A 81 -9.30 4.49 -1.18
C THR A 81 -8.06 4.12 -0.37
N GLU A 82 -8.25 3.60 0.85
CA GLU A 82 -7.14 3.15 1.71
C GLU A 82 -6.42 1.95 1.11
N ARG A 83 -7.13 0.97 0.55
CA ARG A 83 -6.53 -0.20 -0.11
C ARG A 83 -5.77 0.19 -1.38
N GLU A 84 -6.24 1.17 -2.15
CA GLU A 84 -5.47 1.74 -3.27
C GLU A 84 -4.20 2.46 -2.80
N ALA A 85 -4.27 3.18 -1.68
CA ALA A 85 -3.10 3.83 -1.09
C ALA A 85 -2.04 2.79 -0.65
N HIS A 86 -2.46 1.69 -0.04
CA HIS A 86 -1.58 0.58 0.29
C HIS A 86 -0.97 -0.06 -0.98
N ALA A 87 -1.77 -0.28 -2.02
CA ALA A 87 -1.27 -0.82 -3.29
C ALA A 87 -0.20 0.09 -3.93
N ARG A 88 -0.38 1.41 -3.85
CA ARG A 88 0.63 2.37 -4.31
C ARG A 88 1.91 2.29 -3.49
N ALA A 89 1.81 2.31 -2.16
CA ALA A 89 2.98 2.21 -1.28
C ALA A 89 3.78 0.90 -1.51
N LEU A 90 3.10 -0.21 -1.73
CA LEU A 90 3.73 -1.48 -2.08
C LEU A 90 4.42 -1.42 -3.45
N ALA A 91 3.79 -0.80 -4.46
CA ALA A 91 4.38 -0.64 -5.79
C ALA A 91 5.64 0.23 -5.74
N ASP A 92 5.57 1.34 -5.01
CA ASP A 92 6.69 2.27 -4.81
C ASP A 92 7.87 1.56 -4.13
N GLU A 93 7.60 0.74 -3.12
CA GLU A 93 8.63 -0.02 -2.40
C GLU A 93 9.29 -1.11 -3.27
N ILE A 94 8.51 -1.83 -4.07
CA ILE A 94 9.08 -2.79 -5.03
C ILE A 94 9.94 -2.05 -6.05
N GLY A 95 9.46 -0.93 -6.58
CA GLY A 95 10.22 -0.12 -7.54
C GLY A 95 11.51 0.46 -6.97
N ARG A 96 11.48 0.88 -5.69
CA ARG A 96 12.67 1.35 -4.97
C ARG A 96 13.75 0.27 -4.87
N VAL A 97 13.37 -0.98 -4.57
CA VAL A 97 14.32 -2.10 -4.47
C VAL A 97 14.83 -2.55 -5.84
N ALA A 98 13.98 -2.56 -6.86
CA ALA A 98 14.36 -2.91 -8.23
C ALA A 98 15.24 -1.85 -8.92
N GLY A 99 15.46 -0.68 -8.30
CA GLY A 99 16.17 0.45 -8.91
C GLY A 99 15.44 1.08 -10.10
N THR A 100 14.17 0.71 -10.31
CA THR A 100 13.32 1.16 -11.42
C THR A 100 11.87 1.20 -10.94
N ALA A 101 11.15 2.30 -11.21
CA ALA A 101 9.72 2.35 -10.92
C ALA A 101 8.99 1.25 -11.71
N LEU A 102 8.17 0.46 -11.02
CA LEU A 102 7.35 -0.55 -11.69
C LEU A 102 6.35 0.14 -12.63
N PRO A 103 6.21 -0.32 -13.88
CA PRO A 103 5.14 0.17 -14.75
C PRO A 103 3.78 -0.20 -14.15
N SER A 104 2.85 0.76 -14.14
CA SER A 104 1.43 0.51 -13.89
C SER A 104 0.91 -0.48 -14.92
N THR A 105 0.80 -1.75 -14.55
CA THR A 105 0.30 -2.81 -15.44
C THR A 105 -1.21 -2.89 -15.29
N THR A 106 -1.93 -2.28 -16.23
CA THR A 106 -3.34 -2.58 -16.49
C THR A 106 -3.40 -3.82 -17.36
N THR A 107 -3.59 -4.99 -16.76
CA THR A 107 -3.87 -6.22 -17.52
C THR A 107 -5.38 -6.33 -17.70
N THR A 108 -5.87 -6.07 -18.92
CA THR A 108 -7.28 -6.26 -19.27
C THR A 108 -7.47 -7.71 -19.74
N THR A 109 -7.89 -8.59 -18.85
CA THR A 109 -8.31 -9.95 -19.22
C THR A 109 -9.81 -9.96 -19.45
N THR A 110 -10.24 -10.01 -20.71
CA THR A 110 -11.66 -10.16 -21.07
C THR A 110 -12.03 -11.63 -20.99
N THR A 111 -12.58 -12.06 -19.85
CA THR A 111 -13.30 -13.34 -19.74
C THR A 111 -14.78 -13.03 -19.63
N THR A 112 -15.58 -13.54 -20.57
CA THR A 112 -17.03 -13.56 -20.47
C THR A 112 -17.42 -14.58 -19.42
N ALA A 113 -17.49 -14.15 -18.17
CA ALA A 113 -18.07 -14.89 -17.06
C ALA A 113 -19.53 -14.43 -16.85
N ALA A 114 -20.38 -15.34 -16.38
CA ALA A 114 -21.70 -15.00 -15.87
C ALA A 114 -21.59 -13.89 -14.80
N GLU A 115 -22.57 -13.00 -14.74
CA GLU A 115 -22.56 -11.84 -13.84
C GLU A 115 -22.36 -12.32 -12.38
N PRO A 116 -21.20 -12.04 -11.77
CA PRO A 116 -20.97 -12.46 -10.40
C PRO A 116 -21.95 -11.73 -9.49
N SER A 117 -22.53 -12.43 -8.51
CA SER A 117 -23.36 -11.79 -7.49
C SER A 117 -22.60 -10.63 -6.85
N PRO A 118 -23.26 -9.49 -6.56
CA PRO A 118 -22.59 -8.34 -5.98
C PRO A 118 -21.99 -8.71 -4.62
N PRO A 119 -20.78 -8.23 -4.29
CA PRO A 119 -20.10 -8.58 -3.05
C PRO A 119 -20.89 -8.06 -1.84
N THR A 120 -20.98 -8.91 -0.82
CA THR A 120 -21.65 -8.60 0.43
C THR A 120 -20.70 -7.90 1.41
N ARG A 121 -21.25 -7.27 2.46
CA ARG A 121 -20.45 -6.76 3.59
C ARG A 121 -19.54 -7.84 4.17
N ARG A 122 -20.06 -9.07 4.30
CA ARG A 122 -19.32 -10.22 4.86
C ARG A 122 -18.12 -10.59 4.00
N ASP A 123 -18.25 -10.52 2.68
CA ASP A 123 -17.16 -10.81 1.75
C ASP A 123 -16.02 -9.79 1.92
N VAL A 124 -16.36 -8.50 2.03
CA VAL A 124 -15.36 -7.44 2.29
C VAL A 124 -14.67 -7.64 3.65
N VAL A 125 -15.43 -7.95 4.71
CA VAL A 125 -14.87 -8.24 6.04
C VAL A 125 -13.92 -9.44 6.00
N ALA A 126 -14.30 -10.52 5.31
CA ALA A 126 -13.48 -11.72 5.19
C ALA A 126 -12.19 -11.45 4.39
N ALA A 127 -12.29 -10.71 3.28
CA ALA A 127 -11.15 -10.32 2.47
C ALA A 127 -10.17 -9.46 3.26
N LEU A 128 -10.66 -8.42 3.96
CA LEU A 128 -9.82 -7.55 4.78
C LEU A 128 -9.15 -8.30 5.93
N ARG A 129 -9.83 -9.27 6.55
CA ARG A 129 -9.23 -10.13 7.57
C ARG A 129 -8.09 -10.98 7.01
N SER A 130 -8.33 -11.66 5.89
CA SER A 130 -7.30 -12.45 5.21
C SER A 130 -6.10 -11.58 4.80
N SER A 131 -6.35 -10.38 4.30
CA SER A 131 -5.30 -9.41 3.95
C SER A 131 -4.51 -8.95 5.18
N ALA A 132 -5.18 -8.77 6.33
CA ALA A 132 -4.51 -8.40 7.57
C ALA A 132 -3.59 -9.51 8.08
N GLU A 133 -4.09 -10.75 8.12
CA GLU A 133 -3.34 -11.94 8.55
C GLU A 133 -2.14 -12.18 7.64
N ALA A 134 -2.34 -12.23 6.31
CA ALA A 134 -1.27 -12.44 5.35
C ALA A 134 -0.18 -11.35 5.40
N ALA A 135 -0.57 -10.09 5.61
CA ALA A 135 0.39 -8.99 5.78
C ALA A 135 1.16 -9.10 7.10
N ALA A 136 0.48 -9.47 8.20
CA ALA A 136 1.12 -9.67 9.50
C ALA A 136 2.12 -10.84 9.47
N ASP A 137 1.74 -11.96 8.87
CA ASP A 137 2.60 -13.13 8.72
C ASP A 137 3.83 -12.79 7.88
N LEU A 138 3.64 -12.14 6.72
CA LEU A 138 4.75 -11.73 5.86
C LEU A 138 5.66 -10.70 6.55
N ALA A 139 5.14 -9.83 7.42
CA ALA A 139 5.95 -8.85 8.12
C ALA A 139 7.04 -9.49 9.00
N VAL A 140 6.79 -10.69 9.53
CA VAL A 140 7.75 -11.45 10.36
C VAL A 140 9.00 -11.86 9.57
N ASP A 141 8.83 -12.15 8.28
CA ASP A 141 9.92 -12.53 7.37
C ASP A 141 10.64 -11.33 6.73
N GLN A 142 10.20 -10.11 7.05
CA GLN A 142 10.74 -8.87 6.49
C GLN A 142 11.46 -8.06 7.57
N SER A 143 12.18 -7.02 7.15
CA SER A 143 12.87 -6.11 8.08
C SER A 143 12.75 -4.65 7.64
N GLY A 144 13.04 -3.75 8.59
CA GLY A 144 13.07 -2.30 8.34
C GLY A 144 11.76 -1.76 7.77
N TYR A 145 11.87 -0.99 6.69
CA TYR A 145 10.74 -0.33 6.05
C TYR A 145 9.66 -1.32 5.56
N ARG A 146 10.04 -2.47 5.00
CA ARG A 146 9.08 -3.47 4.49
C ARG A 146 8.24 -4.09 5.61
N ALA A 147 8.88 -4.47 6.72
CA ALA A 147 8.16 -4.97 7.89
C ALA A 147 7.19 -3.91 8.45
N GLY A 148 7.64 -2.66 8.56
CA GLY A 148 6.79 -1.54 9.01
C GLY A 148 5.61 -1.27 8.07
N LEU A 149 5.83 -1.29 6.75
CA LEU A 149 4.78 -1.10 5.75
C LEU A 149 3.71 -2.20 5.85
N LEU A 150 4.14 -3.47 5.91
CA LEU A 150 3.23 -4.61 6.05
C LEU A 150 2.47 -4.60 7.38
N GLY A 151 3.15 -4.26 8.48
CA GLY A 151 2.50 -4.09 9.79
C GLY A 151 1.45 -2.98 9.78
N SER A 152 1.73 -1.84 9.12
CA SER A 152 0.74 -0.77 8.95
C SER A 152 -0.46 -1.21 8.12
N ILE A 153 -0.24 -2.01 7.08
CA ILE A 153 -1.33 -2.58 6.25
C ILE A 153 -2.19 -3.51 7.09
N ALA A 154 -1.57 -4.41 7.88
CA ALA A 154 -2.29 -5.33 8.75
C ALA A 154 -3.15 -4.59 9.77
N ALA A 155 -2.60 -3.56 10.41
CA ALA A 155 -3.31 -2.72 11.36
C ALA A 155 -4.48 -1.96 10.71
N ALA A 156 -4.26 -1.36 9.53
CA ALA A 156 -5.31 -0.63 8.82
C ALA A 156 -6.46 -1.56 8.40
N CYS A 157 -6.17 -2.70 7.77
CA CYS A 157 -7.19 -3.69 7.42
C CYS A 157 -7.96 -4.18 8.65
N THR A 158 -7.27 -4.39 9.77
CA THR A 158 -7.90 -4.75 11.06
C THR A 158 -8.85 -3.69 11.56
N ALA A 159 -8.44 -2.42 11.54
CA ALA A 159 -9.31 -1.31 11.91
C ALA A 159 -10.54 -1.22 10.98
N SER A 160 -10.35 -1.40 9.67
CA SER A 160 -11.45 -1.37 8.70
C SER A 160 -12.50 -2.44 8.98
N TYR A 161 -12.12 -3.69 9.29
CA TYR A 161 -13.11 -4.76 9.50
C TYR A 161 -13.68 -4.81 10.94
N LEU A 162 -12.97 -4.30 11.95
CA LEU A 162 -13.48 -4.26 13.32
C LEU A 162 -14.33 -3.02 13.62
N VAL A 163 -13.99 -1.88 13.01
CA VAL A 163 -14.59 -0.57 13.34
C VAL A 163 -15.23 0.08 12.12
N GLY A 164 -14.59 -0.02 10.94
CA GLY A 164 -15.06 0.65 9.73
C GLY A 164 -16.34 0.07 9.12
N LEU A 165 -16.67 -1.20 9.44
CA LEU A 165 -17.85 -1.89 8.91
C LEU A 165 -18.75 -2.39 10.07
N PRO A 166 -19.71 -1.57 10.54
CA PRO A 166 -20.55 -1.93 11.69
C PRO A 166 -21.34 -3.21 11.44
N GLU A 167 -21.61 -3.98 12.51
CA GLU A 167 -22.44 -5.17 12.44
C GLU A 167 -23.88 -4.85 11.98
N GLU A 168 -24.45 -5.76 11.19
CA GLU A 168 -25.87 -5.66 10.86
C GLU A 168 -26.70 -5.90 12.12
N PRO A 169 -27.77 -5.12 12.35
CA PRO A 169 -28.67 -5.35 13.47
C PRO A 169 -29.19 -6.79 13.42
N LYS A 170 -29.06 -7.53 14.52
CA LYS A 170 -29.67 -8.85 14.65
C LYS A 170 -31.20 -8.67 14.67
N PRO A 171 -31.96 -9.45 13.89
CA PRO A 171 -33.43 -9.40 13.91
C PRO A 171 -34.02 -9.81 15.26
#